data_AF-A0AAE9AE07-F1
#
_entry.id   AF-A0AAE9AE07-F1
#
_cell.length_a   1.000
_cell.length_b   1.000
_cell.length_c   1.000
_cell.angle_alpha   90.00
_cell.angle_beta   90.00
_cell.angle_gamma   90.00
#
_symmetry.space_group_name_H-M   'P 1'
#
loop_
_entity.id
_entity.type
_entity.pdbx_description
1 polymer ?
#
loop_
_entity_poly.entity_id
_entity_poly.type
_entity_poly.pdbx_seq_one_letter_code
_entity_poly.pdbx_strand_id
1 'polypeptide(L)'
;MVGGFRIGMHFLASALRFLEPRVDDDFVDRLHYLYTSTMVLMFAVLVSAKQYVGHPIECFVPAQFTRAMEQYTENYCWVQNTYWVPFQDLIPHRLDDRERRQIGYYQWVPFVLAVAALTFHIPSSVWRMLAGQSGLNAGLVLQLVCGEQNVDPVVRDKTVDIVARHIDDALMYQREHGARRNSVYIFAVVKLGKFYGAYVSSVYIFIKALHLANVILQFMLLNSFLQTSDYPMFGAHVLYDLFMGREWRDSGKFPRVTLCDFEIRVLGNVHRHTVQCVLVINMLTEKIFIFLWLWLTVLAIVTALNLLFWFIALVSNTCRENFVSKHLDIQSDQISRFVHRFLRADGVFLLQMIASHSGNLMAAKVTEQLWLIFVRRSGKPVCDDKIEDRGSERSANGNDWESHDDGKTSLKRGDSWHETSLPPPMPSLPIRTRTDYV
;
A
#
# COMPACT_ATOMS: atom_id res chain seq x y z
N MET A 1 38.34 -8.55 -8.42
CA MET A 1 37.69 -7.96 -7.24
C MET A 1 36.92 -6.65 -7.51
N VAL A 2 37.11 -5.96 -8.64
CA VAL A 2 36.43 -4.67 -8.93
C VAL A 2 34.95 -4.82 -9.39
N GLY A 3 34.58 -5.96 -9.98
CA GLY A 3 33.20 -6.20 -10.45
C GLY A 3 32.16 -6.42 -9.33
N GLY A 4 32.55 -7.11 -8.25
CA GLY A 4 31.65 -7.37 -7.10
C GLY A 4 31.28 -6.11 -6.31
N PHE A 5 32.19 -5.13 -6.26
CA PHE A 5 31.95 -3.87 -5.54
C PHE A 5 30.94 -2.97 -6.28
N ARG A 6 30.99 -2.92 -7.62
CA ARG A 6 29.99 -2.19 -8.42
C ARG A 6 28.60 -2.82 -8.32
N ILE A 7 28.50 -4.14 -8.40
CA ILE A 7 27.23 -4.86 -8.26
C ILE A 7 26.67 -4.64 -6.85
N GLY A 8 27.50 -4.79 -5.81
CA GLY A 8 27.11 -4.50 -4.43
C GLY A 8 26.58 -3.08 -4.26
N MET A 9 27.25 -2.08 -4.84
CA MET A 9 26.83 -0.68 -4.76
C MET A 9 25.53 -0.39 -5.54
N HIS A 10 25.28 -1.07 -6.66
CA HIS A 10 23.99 -0.99 -7.36
C HIS A 10 22.85 -1.64 -6.57
N PHE A 11 23.09 -2.79 -5.93
CA PHE A 11 22.12 -3.41 -5.02
C PHE A 11 21.85 -2.52 -3.81
N LEU A 12 22.89 -1.92 -3.23
CA LEU A 12 22.77 -1.01 -2.09
C LEU A 12 22.02 0.27 -2.48
N ALA A 13 22.35 0.88 -3.63
CA ALA A 13 21.63 2.03 -4.15
C ALA A 13 20.17 1.71 -4.49
N SER A 14 19.89 0.52 -5.03
CA SER A 14 18.53 0.05 -5.29
C SER A 14 17.75 -0.19 -3.99
N ALA A 15 18.38 -0.79 -2.97
CA ALA A 15 17.81 -0.97 -1.64
C ALA A 15 17.57 0.37 -0.93
N LEU A 16 18.46 1.35 -1.10
CA LEU A 16 18.30 2.70 -0.56
C LEU A 16 17.16 3.46 -1.24
N ARG A 17 16.95 3.28 -2.55
CA ARG A 17 15.77 3.81 -3.26
C ARG A 17 14.45 3.22 -2.76
N PHE A 18 14.49 2.01 -2.21
CA PHE A 18 13.32 1.38 -1.59
C PHE A 18 12.95 2.02 -0.24
N LEU A 19 13.88 2.78 0.35
CA LEU A 19 13.74 3.52 1.60
C LEU A 19 13.46 5.02 1.39
N GLU A 20 13.32 5.47 0.14
CA GLU A 20 13.03 6.87 -0.15
C GLU A 20 11.52 7.14 0.03
N PRO A 21 11.14 8.17 0.81
CA PRO A 21 9.74 8.50 1.01
C PRO A 21 9.14 9.01 -0.31
N ARG A 22 7.97 8.46 -0.69
CA ARG A 22 7.27 8.93 -1.88
C ARG A 22 6.28 10.04 -1.58
N VAL A 23 6.00 10.82 -2.61
CA VAL A 23 5.15 12.02 -2.54
C VAL A 23 3.66 11.67 -2.64
N ASP A 24 3.31 10.53 -3.25
CA ASP A 24 1.93 10.06 -3.43
C ASP A 24 1.37 9.18 -2.30
N ASP A 25 2.10 9.11 -1.19
CA ASP A 25 1.78 8.25 -0.06
C ASP A 25 1.33 9.06 1.15
N ASP A 26 0.31 8.58 1.85
CA ASP A 26 -0.12 9.15 3.13
C ASP A 26 0.87 8.81 4.27
N PHE A 27 0.79 9.55 5.39
CA PHE A 27 1.66 9.33 6.55
C PHE A 27 1.56 7.89 7.07
N VAL A 28 0.35 7.34 7.11
CA VAL A 28 0.13 5.96 7.57
C VAL A 28 0.74 4.94 6.60
N ASP A 29 0.77 5.21 5.29
CA ASP A 29 1.43 4.30 4.34
C ASP A 29 2.93 4.26 4.60
N ARG A 30 3.54 5.43 4.83
CA ARG A 30 4.95 5.56 5.24
C ARG A 30 5.22 4.81 6.55
N LEU A 31 4.28 4.82 7.49
CA LEU A 31 4.38 4.05 8.74
C LEU A 31 4.56 2.54 8.50
N HIS A 32 3.95 1.99 7.46
CA HIS A 32 4.11 0.58 7.09
C HIS A 32 5.40 0.30 6.34
N TYR A 33 5.54 0.84 5.12
CA TYR A 33 6.62 0.41 4.22
C TYR A 33 7.96 1.02 4.61
N LEU A 34 7.99 2.22 5.21
CA LEU A 34 9.24 2.88 5.58
C LEU A 34 9.59 2.55 7.02
N TYR A 35 8.80 3.01 7.98
CA TYR A 35 9.16 2.92 9.40
C TYR A 35 9.08 1.49 9.94
N THR A 36 7.94 0.81 9.77
CA THR A 36 7.77 -0.55 10.32
C THR A 36 8.70 -1.54 9.61
N SER A 37 8.81 -1.48 8.28
CA SER A 37 9.72 -2.37 7.56
C SER A 37 11.19 -2.17 7.94
N THR A 38 11.69 -0.93 7.98
CA THR A 38 13.09 -0.67 8.38
C THR A 38 13.38 -1.09 9.81
N MET A 39 12.44 -0.84 10.72
CA MET A 39 12.53 -1.24 12.12
C MET A 39 12.60 -2.78 12.27
N VAL A 40 11.70 -3.51 11.59
CA VAL A 40 11.70 -4.98 11.60
C VAL A 40 12.96 -5.54 10.94
N LEU A 41 13.42 -4.95 9.85
CA LEU A 41 14.66 -5.32 9.18
C LEU A 41 15.87 -5.10 10.10
N MET A 42 15.90 -3.99 10.84
CA MET A 42 16.95 -3.72 11.83
C MET A 42 16.96 -4.78 12.93
N PHE A 43 15.80 -5.17 13.46
CA PHE A 43 15.72 -6.29 14.42
C PHE A 43 16.18 -7.62 13.82
N ALA A 44 15.84 -7.91 12.56
CA ALA A 44 16.33 -9.10 11.87
C ALA A 44 17.86 -9.13 11.78
N VAL A 45 18.48 -7.99 11.45
CA VAL A 45 19.95 -7.84 11.42
C VAL A 45 20.57 -7.99 12.80
N LEU A 46 19.97 -7.37 13.82
CA LEU A 46 20.46 -7.42 15.19
C LEU A 46 20.43 -8.85 15.75
N VAL A 47 19.31 -9.57 15.58
CA VAL A 47 19.19 -10.98 15.98
C VAL A 47 20.16 -11.86 15.19
N SER A 48 20.30 -11.63 13.88
CA SER A 48 21.27 -12.36 13.05
C SER A 48 22.70 -12.16 13.52
N ALA A 49 23.09 -10.92 13.87
CA ALA A 49 24.41 -10.62 14.39
C ALA A 49 24.67 -11.39 15.70
N LYS A 50 23.70 -11.41 16.62
CA LYS A 50 23.82 -12.18 17.87
C LYS A 50 23.89 -13.70 17.62
N GLN A 51 23.18 -14.21 16.62
CA GLN A 51 23.08 -15.64 16.32
C GLN A 51 24.31 -16.21 15.58
N TYR A 52 24.89 -15.45 14.64
CA TYR A 52 25.97 -15.96 13.77
C TYR A 52 27.37 -15.43 14.17
N VAL A 53 27.45 -14.24 14.77
CA VAL A 53 28.73 -13.63 15.16
C VAL A 53 28.99 -13.80 16.65
N GLY A 54 27.94 -13.77 17.47
CA GLY A 54 28.03 -13.98 18.91
C GLY A 54 27.86 -15.45 19.32
N HIS A 55 27.94 -15.69 20.62
CA HIS A 55 27.54 -16.96 21.25
C HIS A 55 26.03 -16.92 21.57
N PRO A 56 25.18 -17.69 20.87
CA PRO A 56 23.73 -17.68 21.10
C PRO A 56 23.32 -18.50 22.33
N ILE A 57 24.14 -19.49 22.68
CA ILE A 57 23.98 -20.43 23.79
C ILE A 57 25.32 -20.63 24.50
N GLU A 58 25.29 -20.77 25.81
CA GLU A 58 26.46 -21.11 26.64
C GLU A 58 26.08 -22.28 27.54
N CYS A 59 26.89 -23.34 27.59
CA CYS A 59 26.52 -24.59 28.28
C CYS A 59 27.42 -24.91 29.46
N PHE A 60 26.81 -25.34 30.57
CA PHE A 60 27.51 -25.86 31.73
C PHE A 60 27.95 -27.31 31.47
N VAL A 61 29.19 -27.46 31.01
CA VAL A 61 29.82 -28.75 30.71
C VAL A 61 30.66 -29.28 31.88
N PRO A 62 30.87 -30.61 31.98
CA PRO A 62 31.72 -31.18 33.02
C PRO A 62 33.18 -30.70 32.96
N ALA A 63 33.85 -30.59 34.11
CA ALA A 63 35.21 -30.05 34.21
C ALA A 63 36.28 -30.82 33.42
N GLN A 64 36.03 -32.09 33.07
CA GLN A 64 36.94 -32.88 32.24
C GLN A 64 36.90 -32.52 30.74
N PHE A 65 35.93 -31.72 30.29
CA PHE A 65 35.82 -31.33 28.89
C PHE A 65 36.87 -30.28 28.54
N THR A 66 37.55 -30.48 27.41
CA THR A 66 38.43 -29.45 26.85
C THR A 66 37.61 -28.33 26.21
N ARG A 67 38.21 -27.15 26.00
CA ARG A 67 37.55 -26.01 25.34
C ARG A 67 36.98 -26.35 23.96
N ALA A 68 37.63 -27.25 23.21
CA ALA A 68 37.12 -27.70 21.91
C ALA A 68 35.87 -28.58 22.05
N MET A 69 35.79 -29.39 23.11
CA MET A 69 34.62 -30.21 23.41
C MET A 69 33.45 -29.35 23.89
N GLU A 70 33.71 -28.33 24.70
CA GLU A 70 32.72 -27.32 25.11
C GLU A 70 32.11 -26.64 23.88
N GLN A 71 32.93 -26.12 22.97
CA GLN A 71 32.46 -25.50 21.72
C GLN A 71 31.68 -26.47 20.84
N TYR A 72 32.07 -27.75 20.78
CA TYR A 72 31.30 -28.77 20.08
C TYR A 72 29.93 -28.97 20.73
N THR A 73 29.87 -29.10 22.06
CA THR A 73 28.63 -29.26 22.81
C THR A 73 27.71 -28.06 22.62
N GLU A 74 28.21 -26.83 22.71
CA GLU A 74 27.43 -25.61 22.48
C GLU A 74 26.86 -25.56 21.07
N ASN A 75 27.69 -25.79 20.04
CA ASN A 75 27.23 -25.79 18.65
C ASN A 75 26.24 -26.92 18.36
N TYR A 76 26.50 -28.12 18.91
CA TYR A 76 25.59 -29.25 18.79
C TYR A 76 24.23 -28.93 19.44
N CYS A 77 24.23 -28.40 20.66
CA CYS A 77 23.04 -28.01 21.39
C CYS A 77 22.32 -26.78 20.82
N TRP A 78 23.01 -25.96 20.02
CA TRP A 78 22.37 -24.88 19.27
C TRP A 78 21.66 -25.41 18.03
N VAL A 79 22.29 -26.33 17.30
CA VAL A 79 21.72 -26.91 16.06
C VAL A 79 20.61 -27.90 16.39
N GLN A 80 20.82 -28.71 17.44
CA GLN A 80 19.76 -29.52 18.03
C GLN A 80 18.84 -28.65 18.89
N ASN A 81 17.56 -29.02 18.97
CA ASN A 81 16.62 -28.29 19.81
C ASN A 81 16.92 -28.56 21.30
N THR A 82 16.69 -27.56 22.14
CA THR A 82 16.77 -27.69 23.61
C THR A 82 15.38 -27.80 24.21
N TYR A 83 15.23 -28.36 25.39
CA TYR A 83 13.93 -28.47 26.07
C TYR A 83 13.95 -27.77 27.43
N TRP A 84 12.78 -27.34 27.88
CA TRP A 84 12.64 -26.69 29.19
C TRP A 84 11.93 -27.58 30.20
N VAL A 85 12.42 -27.55 31.43
CA VAL A 85 11.82 -28.22 32.59
C VAL A 85 11.93 -27.26 33.79
N PRO A 86 10.86 -27.07 34.58
CA PRO A 86 10.93 -26.32 35.82
C PRO A 86 11.97 -26.91 36.78
N PHE A 87 12.67 -26.08 37.56
CA PHE A 87 13.66 -26.56 38.54
C PHE A 87 13.09 -27.46 39.63
N GLN A 88 11.79 -27.35 39.91
CA GLN A 88 11.10 -28.15 40.93
C GLN A 88 10.73 -29.55 40.41
N ASP A 89 10.69 -29.72 39.08
CA ASP A 89 10.31 -30.96 38.43
C ASP A 89 11.54 -31.83 38.14
N LEU A 90 11.36 -33.14 38.25
CA LEU A 90 12.36 -34.12 37.84
C LEU A 90 12.47 -34.16 36.31
N ILE A 91 13.69 -34.31 35.79
CA ILE A 91 13.93 -34.49 34.36
C ILE A 91 13.24 -35.79 33.90
N PRO A 92 12.32 -35.76 32.92
CA PRO A 92 11.59 -36.95 32.48
C PRO A 92 12.53 -38.07 32.05
N HIS A 93 12.28 -39.31 32.47
CA HIS A 93 13.07 -40.47 32.03
C HIS A 93 12.74 -40.90 30.61
N ARG A 94 11.49 -40.72 30.17
CA ARG A 94 11.03 -41.07 28.83
C ARG A 94 11.52 -40.05 27.81
N LEU A 95 12.08 -40.53 26.71
CA LEU A 95 12.64 -39.70 25.63
C LEU A 95 11.56 -38.88 24.92
N ASP A 96 10.42 -39.51 24.62
CA ASP A 96 9.30 -38.86 23.94
C ASP A 96 8.80 -37.62 24.69
N ASP A 97 8.85 -37.62 26.03
CA ASP A 97 8.40 -36.49 26.83
C ASP A 97 9.39 -35.32 26.76
N ARG A 98 10.68 -35.61 26.58
CA ARG A 98 11.71 -34.58 26.34
C ARG A 98 11.56 -33.98 24.95
N GLU A 99 11.34 -34.82 23.94
CA GLU A 99 11.14 -34.39 22.54
C GLU A 99 9.92 -33.47 22.40
N ARG A 100 8.80 -33.80 23.07
CA ARG A 100 7.60 -32.96 23.08
C ARG A 100 7.79 -31.58 23.70
N ARG A 101 8.79 -31.41 24.58
CA ARG A 101 9.12 -30.15 25.25
C ARG A 101 10.23 -29.35 24.55
N GLN A 102 10.68 -29.81 23.38
CA GLN A 102 11.74 -29.14 22.62
C GLN A 102 11.29 -27.80 22.04
N ILE A 103 12.22 -26.86 22.02
CA ILE A 103 12.06 -25.48 21.58
C ILE A 103 13.12 -25.20 20.53
N GLY A 104 12.68 -25.04 19.28
CA GLY A 104 13.55 -24.82 18.11
C GLY A 104 13.29 -23.54 17.32
N TYR A 105 12.30 -22.73 17.72
CA TYR A 105 11.85 -21.60 16.90
C TYR A 105 12.89 -20.46 16.83
N TYR A 106 13.79 -20.34 17.81
CA TYR A 106 14.78 -19.26 17.87
C TYR A 106 15.69 -19.20 16.65
N GLN A 107 16.03 -20.36 16.07
CA GLN A 107 16.85 -20.47 14.87
C GLN A 107 16.21 -19.75 13.67
N TRP A 108 14.88 -19.71 13.62
CA TRP A 108 14.08 -19.18 12.51
C TRP A 108 13.72 -17.71 12.65
N VAL A 109 13.83 -17.15 13.86
CA VAL A 109 13.46 -15.75 14.17
C VAL A 109 14.01 -14.73 13.16
N PRO A 110 15.32 -14.68 12.85
CA PRO A 110 15.84 -13.65 11.94
C PRO A 110 15.27 -13.77 10.53
N PHE A 111 15.00 -14.99 10.04
CA PHE A 111 14.41 -15.21 8.73
C PHE A 111 12.95 -14.78 8.68
N VAL A 112 12.18 -15.11 9.73
CA VAL A 112 10.77 -14.69 9.84
C VAL A 112 10.67 -13.17 9.90
N LEU A 113 11.53 -12.50 10.67
CA LEU A 113 11.57 -11.03 10.73
C LEU A 113 11.96 -10.42 9.37
N ALA A 114 12.93 -10.98 8.66
CA ALA A 114 13.31 -10.50 7.33
C ALA A 114 12.15 -10.64 6.32
N VAL A 115 11.45 -11.77 6.32
CA VAL A 115 10.26 -11.97 5.48
C VAL A 115 9.15 -11.00 5.88
N ALA A 116 8.92 -10.79 7.18
CA ALA A 116 7.94 -9.83 7.67
C ALA A 116 8.24 -8.41 7.16
N ALA A 117 9.50 -7.95 7.21
CA ALA A 117 9.90 -6.66 6.67
C ALA A 117 9.55 -6.54 5.17
N LEU A 118 9.79 -7.57 4.36
CA LEU A 118 9.44 -7.58 2.94
C LEU A 118 7.93 -7.51 2.71
N THR A 119 7.13 -8.23 3.51
CA THR A 119 5.67 -8.21 3.36
C THR A 119 5.04 -6.84 3.61
N PHE A 120 5.62 -6.03 4.51
CA PHE A 120 5.18 -4.64 4.72
C PHE A 120 5.35 -3.73 3.50
N HIS A 121 6.20 -4.09 2.54
CA HIS A 121 6.37 -3.36 1.29
C HIS A 121 5.46 -3.84 0.15
N ILE A 122 4.81 -5.00 0.29
CA ILE A 122 3.95 -5.57 -0.75
C ILE A 122 2.81 -4.61 -1.12
N PRO A 123 2.02 -4.05 -0.16
CA PRO A 123 0.89 -3.20 -0.52
C PRO A 123 1.30 -1.98 -1.34
N SER A 124 2.41 -1.34 -0.97
CA SER A 124 2.87 -0.16 -1.71
C SER A 124 3.48 -0.50 -3.08
N SER A 125 4.01 -1.71 -3.24
CA SER A 125 4.44 -2.18 -4.56
C SER A 125 3.24 -2.47 -5.47
N VAL A 126 2.14 -3.00 -4.90
CA VAL A 126 0.87 -3.21 -5.61
C VAL A 126 0.26 -1.86 -6.03
N TRP A 127 0.31 -0.83 -5.17
CA TRP A 127 -0.11 0.53 -5.52
C TRP A 127 0.59 1.03 -6.78
N ARG A 128 1.93 0.95 -6.83
CA ARG A 128 2.74 1.40 -7.97
C ARG A 128 2.35 0.71 -9.28
N MET A 129 2.09 -0.59 -9.21
CA MET A 129 1.72 -1.39 -10.38
C MET A 129 0.32 -1.03 -10.90
N LEU A 130 -0.64 -0.77 -10.01
CA LEU A 130 -2.04 -0.53 -10.38
C LEU A 130 -2.33 0.95 -10.69
N ALA A 131 -1.75 1.89 -9.93
CA ALA A 131 -1.97 3.32 -10.12
C ALA A 131 -1.50 3.80 -11.50
N GLY A 132 -0.38 3.27 -12.00
CA GLY A 132 0.14 3.60 -13.34
C GLY A 132 -0.79 3.20 -14.50
N GLN A 133 -1.71 2.26 -14.30
CA GLN A 133 -2.65 1.83 -15.34
C GLN A 133 -3.82 2.79 -15.55
N SER A 134 -4.00 3.77 -14.65
CA SER A 134 -5.13 4.70 -14.68
C SER A 134 -4.98 5.86 -15.67
N GLY A 135 -3.77 6.08 -16.20
CA GLY A 135 -3.40 7.27 -16.98
C GLY A 135 -3.28 8.55 -16.14
N LEU A 136 -3.58 8.47 -14.83
CA LEU A 136 -3.56 9.59 -13.90
C LEU A 136 -2.37 9.42 -12.94
N ASN A 137 -1.28 10.12 -13.23
CA ASN A 137 -0.05 10.05 -12.44
C ASN A 137 -0.15 10.95 -11.21
N ALA A 138 -0.79 10.46 -10.14
CA ALA A 138 -0.92 11.19 -8.88
C ALA A 138 0.43 11.67 -8.32
N GLY A 139 1.49 10.87 -8.46
CA GLY A 139 2.84 11.25 -8.06
C GLY A 139 3.39 12.47 -8.81
N LEU A 140 3.16 12.58 -10.12
CA LEU A 140 3.57 13.74 -10.91
C LEU A 140 2.81 15.00 -10.48
N VAL A 141 1.49 14.88 -10.31
CA VAL A 141 0.63 15.99 -9.85
C VAL A 141 1.09 16.49 -8.49
N LEU A 142 1.30 15.58 -7.53
CA LEU A 142 1.71 15.96 -6.19
C LEU A 142 3.14 16.54 -6.16
N GLN A 143 4.06 16.03 -6.99
CA GLN A 143 5.39 16.60 -7.10
C GLN A 143 5.38 18.03 -7.63
N LEU A 144 4.54 18.34 -8.62
CA LEU A 144 4.38 19.70 -9.16
C LEU A 144 3.76 20.64 -8.13
N VAL A 145 2.75 20.19 -7.39
CA VAL A 145 2.04 21.02 -6.41
C VAL A 145 2.85 21.23 -5.12
N CYS A 146 3.62 20.22 -4.68
CA CYS A 146 4.48 20.31 -3.50
C CYS A 146 5.86 20.94 -3.79
N GLY A 147 6.12 21.38 -5.02
CA GLY A 147 7.39 21.99 -5.39
C GLY A 147 7.65 23.30 -4.62
N GLU A 148 8.88 23.47 -4.13
CA GLU A 148 9.31 24.66 -3.35
C GLU A 148 9.15 25.98 -4.12
N GLN A 149 9.11 25.93 -5.46
CA GLN A 149 8.93 27.10 -6.33
C GLN A 149 7.53 27.72 -6.21
N ASN A 150 6.54 26.99 -5.66
CA ASN A 150 5.17 27.46 -5.50
C ASN A 150 4.98 28.46 -4.34
N VAL A 151 6.07 28.85 -3.66
CA VAL A 151 6.06 29.97 -2.70
C VAL A 151 5.79 31.29 -3.43
N ASP A 152 6.30 31.46 -4.65
CA ASP A 152 6.02 32.63 -5.47
C ASP A 152 4.58 32.55 -6.03
N PRO A 153 3.72 33.57 -5.80
CA PRO A 153 2.35 33.58 -6.32
C PRO A 153 2.26 33.45 -7.84
N VAL A 154 3.19 34.02 -8.61
CA VAL A 154 3.15 34.01 -10.09
C VAL A 154 3.46 32.60 -10.61
N VAL A 155 4.45 31.92 -10.01
CA VAL A 155 4.79 30.54 -10.36
C VAL A 155 3.67 29.61 -9.94
N ARG A 156 3.16 29.78 -8.72
CA ARG A 156 2.05 29.00 -8.18
C ARG A 156 0.81 29.04 -9.08
N ASP A 157 0.38 30.21 -9.52
CA ASP A 157 -0.85 30.31 -10.33
C ASP A 157 -0.68 29.65 -11.70
N LYS A 158 0.53 29.70 -12.29
CA LYS A 158 0.86 28.92 -13.50
C LYS A 158 0.86 27.41 -13.24
N THR A 159 1.44 26.96 -12.12
CA THR A 159 1.43 25.55 -11.72
C THR A 159 0.00 25.05 -11.52
N VAL A 160 -0.85 25.82 -10.85
CA VAL A 160 -2.27 25.50 -10.63
C VAL A 160 -3.00 25.33 -11.96
N ASP A 161 -2.79 26.22 -12.93
CA ASP A 161 -3.40 26.13 -14.26
C ASP A 161 -2.92 24.89 -15.04
N ILE A 162 -1.62 24.59 -15.01
CA ILE A 162 -1.05 23.38 -15.62
C ILE A 162 -1.65 22.11 -14.99
N VAL A 163 -1.72 22.06 -13.66
CA VAL A 163 -2.24 20.91 -12.91
C VAL A 163 -3.74 20.75 -13.15
N ALA A 164 -4.53 21.82 -13.12
CA ALA A 164 -5.96 21.77 -13.39
C ALA A 164 -6.26 21.26 -14.80
N ARG A 165 -5.51 21.72 -15.81
CA ARG A 165 -5.62 21.22 -17.19
C ARG A 165 -5.24 19.74 -17.29
N HIS A 166 -4.13 19.34 -16.66
CA HIS A 166 -3.72 17.93 -16.64
C HIS A 166 -4.79 17.02 -15.99
N ILE A 167 -5.42 17.49 -14.90
CA ILE A 167 -6.52 16.76 -14.24
C ILE A 167 -7.76 16.69 -15.14
N ASP A 168 -8.17 17.79 -15.79
CA ASP A 168 -9.32 17.76 -16.74
C ASP A 168 -9.06 16.78 -17.89
N ASP A 169 -7.88 16.85 -18.53
CA ASP A 169 -7.51 15.97 -19.63
C ASP A 169 -7.48 14.50 -19.20
N ALA A 170 -6.92 14.20 -18.02
CA ALA A 170 -6.89 12.84 -17.48
C ALA A 170 -8.30 12.30 -17.15
N LEU A 171 -9.16 13.13 -16.54
CA LEU A 171 -10.54 12.75 -16.23
C LEU A 171 -11.39 12.56 -17.51
N MET A 172 -11.18 13.41 -18.53
CA MET A 172 -11.82 13.25 -19.84
C MET A 172 -11.36 11.97 -20.55
N TYR A 173 -10.06 11.70 -20.56
CA TYR A 173 -9.50 10.47 -21.13
C TYR A 173 -10.11 9.21 -20.50
N GLN A 174 -10.22 9.19 -19.17
CA GLN A 174 -10.86 8.09 -18.43
C GLN A 174 -12.35 7.95 -18.78
N ARG A 175 -13.07 9.07 -18.96
CA ARG A 175 -14.48 9.08 -19.35
C ARG A 175 -14.70 8.47 -20.74
N GLU A 176 -13.89 8.84 -21.72
CA GLU A 176 -14.01 8.34 -23.09
C GLU A 176 -13.60 6.86 -23.21
N HIS A 177 -12.51 6.46 -22.55
CA HIS A 177 -12.06 5.06 -22.55
C HIS A 177 -13.02 4.13 -21.80
N GLY A 178 -13.66 4.59 -20.73
CA GLY A 178 -14.69 3.84 -20.00
C GLY A 178 -15.94 3.55 -20.81
N ALA A 179 -16.29 4.42 -21.78
CA ALA A 179 -17.48 4.24 -22.62
C ALA A 179 -17.28 3.25 -23.78
N ARG A 180 -16.02 2.97 -24.19
CA ARG A 180 -15.73 2.36 -25.50
C ARG A 180 -15.36 0.87 -25.47
N ARG A 181 -15.19 0.22 -24.31
CA ARG A 181 -14.64 -1.16 -24.27
C ARG A 181 -15.29 -2.09 -23.24
N ASN A 182 -16.09 -3.04 -23.74
CA ASN A 182 -16.34 -4.34 -23.09
C ASN A 182 -15.13 -5.25 -23.34
N SER A 183 -14.17 -5.37 -22.41
CA SER A 183 -13.13 -6.41 -22.50
C SER A 183 -12.53 -6.78 -21.14
N VAL A 184 -12.83 -8.03 -20.77
CA VAL A 184 -12.07 -9.07 -20.03
C VAL A 184 -10.80 -8.62 -19.30
N TYR A 185 -10.70 -8.72 -17.96
CA TYR A 185 -9.53 -9.25 -17.18
C TYR A 185 -9.76 -9.41 -15.65
N ILE A 186 -9.36 -10.60 -15.18
CA ILE A 186 -8.86 -11.16 -13.89
C ILE A 186 -9.47 -10.80 -12.51
N PHE A 187 -9.81 -9.56 -12.14
CA PHE A 187 -10.26 -9.27 -10.76
C PHE A 187 -11.68 -8.69 -10.72
N ALA A 188 -12.65 -9.49 -10.23
CA ALA A 188 -14.07 -9.11 -10.15
C ALA A 188 -14.33 -7.87 -9.27
N VAL A 189 -13.46 -7.58 -8.29
CA VAL A 189 -13.56 -6.39 -7.41
C VAL A 189 -13.25 -5.09 -8.16
N VAL A 190 -12.41 -5.15 -9.21
CA VAL A 190 -12.02 -4.00 -10.03
C VAL A 190 -13.12 -3.60 -11.03
N LYS A 191 -14.17 -4.42 -11.21
CA LYS A 191 -15.33 -4.12 -12.06
C LYS A 191 -16.09 -2.85 -11.62
N LEU A 192 -16.11 -2.51 -10.32
CA LEU A 192 -16.89 -1.38 -9.82
C LEU A 192 -16.28 -0.01 -10.20
N GLY A 193 -14.96 0.12 -10.20
CA GLY A 193 -14.30 1.44 -10.31
C GLY A 193 -14.26 2.00 -11.74
N LYS A 194 -14.10 1.14 -12.76
CA LYS A 194 -13.86 1.57 -14.14
C LYS A 194 -15.11 2.10 -14.86
N PHE A 195 -16.30 1.63 -14.47
CA PHE A 195 -17.58 2.08 -15.06
C PHE A 195 -18.03 3.47 -14.57
N TYR A 196 -17.44 4.01 -13.51
CA TYR A 196 -17.90 5.26 -12.86
C TYR A 196 -16.82 6.36 -12.69
N GLY A 197 -15.61 6.20 -13.26
CA GLY A 197 -14.49 7.13 -13.01
C GLY A 197 -14.09 7.16 -11.52
N ALA A 198 -14.04 5.97 -10.93
CA ALA A 198 -13.67 5.73 -9.54
C ALA A 198 -12.56 4.67 -9.44
N TYR A 199 -11.75 4.49 -10.50
CA TYR A 199 -10.76 3.43 -10.56
C TYR A 199 -9.61 3.68 -9.59
N VAL A 200 -9.00 4.87 -9.65
CA VAL A 200 -7.84 5.22 -8.80
C VAL A 200 -8.24 5.20 -7.33
N SER A 201 -9.40 5.78 -7.01
CA SER A 201 -9.99 5.79 -5.68
C SER A 201 -10.24 4.38 -5.15
N SER A 202 -10.79 3.48 -5.98
CA SER A 202 -11.06 2.10 -5.59
C SER A 202 -9.78 1.31 -5.35
N VAL A 203 -8.77 1.50 -6.22
CA VAL A 203 -7.44 0.90 -6.04
C VAL A 203 -6.82 1.40 -4.74
N TYR A 204 -6.94 2.69 -4.43
CA TYR A 204 -6.39 3.26 -3.20
C TYR A 204 -7.04 2.65 -1.94
N ILE A 205 -8.38 2.57 -1.89
CA ILE A 205 -9.09 1.89 -0.79
C ILE A 205 -8.66 0.42 -0.68
N PHE A 206 -8.50 -0.27 -1.81
CA PHE A 206 -8.01 -1.65 -1.82
C PHE A 206 -6.60 -1.77 -1.22
N ILE A 207 -5.69 -0.83 -1.52
CA ILE A 207 -4.35 -0.80 -0.90
C ILE A 207 -4.43 -0.53 0.60
N LYS A 208 -5.29 0.38 1.06
CA LYS A 208 -5.52 0.61 2.50
C LYS A 208 -6.04 -0.65 3.20
N ALA A 209 -6.96 -1.38 2.56
CA ALA A 209 -7.44 -2.65 3.07
C ALA A 209 -6.33 -3.72 3.09
N LEU A 210 -5.46 -3.73 2.09
CA LEU A 210 -4.31 -4.64 2.03
C LEU A 210 -3.27 -4.33 3.12
N HIS A 211 -3.03 -3.06 3.45
CA HIS A 211 -2.22 -2.65 4.60
C HIS A 211 -2.80 -3.18 5.93
N LEU A 212 -4.13 -3.04 6.13
CA LEU A 212 -4.79 -3.56 7.32
C LEU A 212 -4.72 -5.10 7.39
N ALA A 213 -4.99 -5.78 6.27
CA ALA A 213 -4.89 -7.23 6.18
C ALA A 213 -3.47 -7.72 6.47
N ASN A 214 -2.44 -7.02 5.98
CA ASN A 214 -1.05 -7.36 6.26
C ASN A 214 -0.73 -7.23 7.76
N VAL A 215 -1.16 -6.15 8.42
CA VAL A 215 -0.93 -6.00 9.88
C VAL A 215 -1.64 -7.08 10.68
N ILE A 216 -2.89 -7.40 10.33
CA ILE A 216 -3.64 -8.47 11.00
C ILE A 216 -2.93 -9.81 10.80
N LEU A 217 -2.48 -10.11 9.58
CA LEU A 217 -1.73 -11.33 9.29
C LEU A 217 -0.43 -11.38 10.10
N GLN A 218 0.33 -10.28 10.14
CA GLN A 218 1.58 -10.21 10.92
C GLN A 218 1.32 -10.39 12.43
N PHE A 219 0.23 -9.84 12.94
CA PHE A 219 -0.19 -10.03 14.34
C PHE A 219 -0.55 -11.50 14.62
N MET A 220 -1.29 -12.15 13.72
CA MET A 220 -1.63 -13.57 13.83
C MET A 220 -0.38 -14.47 13.73
N LEU A 221 0.54 -14.16 12.80
CA LEU A 221 1.80 -14.87 12.65
C LEU A 221 2.66 -14.74 13.91
N LEU A 222 2.76 -13.54 14.49
CA LEU A 222 3.47 -13.31 15.75
C LEU A 222 2.89 -14.15 16.89
N ASN A 223 1.57 -14.16 17.07
CA ASN A 223 0.91 -14.93 18.13
C ASN A 223 1.06 -16.45 17.92
N SER A 224 0.98 -16.91 16.67
CA SER A 224 1.20 -18.32 16.30
C SER A 224 2.64 -18.75 16.56
N PHE A 225 3.61 -17.90 16.20
CA PHE A 225 5.03 -18.15 16.39
C PHE A 225 5.42 -18.28 17.87
N LEU A 226 4.74 -17.53 18.75
CA LEU A 226 4.90 -17.60 20.21
C LEU A 226 4.18 -18.80 20.84
N GLN A 227 3.63 -19.72 20.04
CA GLN A 227 2.93 -20.95 20.45
C GLN A 227 1.95 -20.74 21.60
N THR A 228 1.27 -19.59 21.62
CA THR A 228 0.26 -19.29 22.64
C THR A 228 -1.09 -19.76 22.12
N SER A 229 -1.32 -21.06 22.17
CA SER A 229 -2.63 -21.67 21.87
C SER A 229 -3.72 -21.22 22.85
N ASP A 230 -3.34 -20.84 24.06
CA ASP A 230 -4.30 -20.67 25.16
C ASP A 230 -4.87 -19.25 25.26
N TYR A 231 -4.22 -18.24 24.64
CA TYR A 231 -4.63 -16.84 24.74
C TYR A 231 -4.42 -16.08 23.42
N PRO A 232 -5.48 -15.69 22.67
CA PRO A 232 -5.36 -14.95 21.41
C PRO A 232 -4.76 -13.53 21.57
N MET A 233 -4.65 -13.04 22.80
CA MET A 233 -4.08 -11.74 23.17
C MET A 233 -2.85 -11.92 24.08
N PHE A 234 -1.87 -12.72 23.65
CA PHE A 234 -0.65 -13.03 24.41
C PHE A 234 0.02 -11.78 25.01
N GLY A 235 0.28 -10.74 24.21
CA GLY A 235 0.97 -9.55 24.71
C GLY A 235 0.20 -8.75 25.75
N ALA A 236 -1.14 -8.80 25.77
CA ALA A 236 -1.94 -8.16 26.82
C ALA A 236 -1.83 -8.90 28.15
N HIS A 237 -1.87 -10.24 28.11
CA HIS A 237 -1.64 -11.08 29.29
C HIS A 237 -0.22 -10.91 29.81
N VAL A 238 0.75 -10.79 28.89
CA VAL A 238 2.15 -10.57 29.21
C VAL A 238 2.40 -9.23 29.89
N LEU A 239 1.78 -8.17 29.37
CA LEU A 239 1.85 -6.84 29.97
C LEU A 239 1.21 -6.82 31.35
N TYR A 240 0.09 -7.55 31.50
CA TYR A 240 -0.61 -7.70 32.77
C TYR A 240 0.24 -8.43 33.82
N ASP A 241 0.84 -9.57 33.48
CA ASP A 241 1.70 -10.32 34.40
C ASP A 241 2.96 -9.54 34.79
N LEU A 242 3.53 -8.78 33.84
CA LEU A 242 4.65 -7.88 34.10
C LEU A 242 4.26 -6.72 35.03
N PHE A 243 3.07 -6.15 34.85
CA PHE A 243 2.54 -5.09 35.72
C PHE A 243 2.22 -5.62 37.13
N MET A 244 1.76 -6.88 37.23
CA MET A 244 1.54 -7.58 38.49
C MET A 244 2.84 -8.09 39.15
N GLY A 245 4.00 -7.84 38.56
CA GLY A 245 5.30 -8.23 39.10
C GLY A 245 5.54 -9.74 39.16
N ARG A 246 4.80 -10.54 38.38
CA ARG A 246 5.03 -11.99 38.30
C ARG A 246 6.19 -12.26 37.35
N GLU A 247 7.22 -12.92 37.85
CA GLU A 247 8.36 -13.31 37.02
C GLU A 247 8.00 -14.47 36.08
N TRP A 248 8.41 -14.37 34.82
CA TRP A 248 8.25 -15.33 33.73
C TRP A 248 8.75 -16.76 33.99
N ARG A 249 9.46 -16.96 35.10
CA ARG A 249 10.16 -18.22 35.42
C ARG A 249 9.22 -19.43 35.49
N ASP A 250 7.94 -19.20 35.80
CA ASP A 250 6.98 -20.29 36.05
C ASP A 250 6.07 -20.61 34.86
N SER A 251 5.98 -19.74 33.85
CA SER A 251 5.07 -19.96 32.70
C SER A 251 5.66 -20.86 31.62
N GLY A 252 6.98 -21.15 31.68
CA GLY A 252 7.70 -21.93 30.67
C GLY A 252 7.82 -21.24 29.30
N LYS A 253 7.31 -20.02 29.17
CA LYS A 253 7.39 -19.22 27.94
C LYS A 253 8.63 -18.33 28.02
N PHE A 254 9.49 -18.43 26.99
CA PHE A 254 10.83 -17.82 26.96
C PHE A 254 11.76 -18.26 28.11
N PRO A 255 12.12 -19.56 28.18
CA PRO A 255 13.08 -20.02 29.17
C PRO A 255 14.48 -19.47 28.91
N ARG A 256 15.11 -18.88 29.94
CA ARG A 256 16.51 -18.43 29.88
C ARG A 256 17.52 -19.54 30.09
N VAL A 257 17.06 -20.65 30.67
CA VAL A 257 17.85 -21.85 30.95
C VAL A 257 17.10 -23.03 30.34
N THR A 258 17.79 -23.83 29.53
CA THR A 258 17.26 -25.03 28.90
C THR A 258 18.20 -26.20 29.11
N LEU A 259 17.69 -27.41 28.89
CA LEU A 259 18.45 -28.65 28.93
C LEU A 259 18.69 -29.13 27.50
N CYS A 260 19.88 -29.66 27.26
CA CYS A 260 20.27 -30.26 26.00
C CYS A 260 20.79 -31.67 26.26
N ASP A 261 20.31 -32.62 25.46
CA ASP A 261 20.79 -33.98 25.46
C ASP A 261 21.66 -34.21 24.21
N PHE A 262 22.89 -34.67 24.39
CA PHE A 262 23.77 -35.04 23.27
C PHE A 262 24.41 -36.41 23.50
N GLU A 263 24.73 -37.08 22.40
CA GLU A 263 25.21 -38.45 22.38
C GLU A 263 26.59 -38.54 21.73
N ILE A 264 27.56 -39.07 22.46
CA ILE A 264 28.92 -39.33 21.96
C ILE A 264 29.06 -40.82 21.69
N ARG A 265 29.53 -41.17 20.49
CA ARG A 265 29.86 -42.55 20.12
C ARG A 265 31.30 -42.86 20.51
N VAL A 266 31.46 -43.85 21.37
CA VAL A 266 32.74 -44.47 21.71
C VAL A 266 32.71 -45.93 21.24
N LEU A 267 33.86 -46.56 21.01
CA LEU A 267 33.93 -47.94 20.51
C LEU A 267 33.01 -48.88 21.33
N GLY A 268 31.95 -49.38 20.68
CA GLY A 268 30.99 -50.33 21.26
C GLY A 268 29.89 -49.75 22.16
N ASN A 269 29.87 -48.45 22.46
CA ASN A 269 28.83 -47.86 23.31
C ASN A 269 28.48 -46.40 22.97
N VAL A 270 27.22 -46.02 23.19
CA VAL A 270 26.74 -44.64 23.04
C VAL A 270 26.58 -44.03 24.43
N HIS A 271 27.33 -42.98 24.71
CA HIS A 271 27.23 -42.25 25.97
C HIS A 271 26.38 -41.00 25.79
N ARG A 272 25.29 -40.91 26.56
CA ARG A 272 24.38 -39.77 26.57
C ARG A 272 24.71 -38.84 27.72
N HIS A 273 24.81 -37.55 27.42
CA HIS A 273 25.02 -36.49 28.38
C HIS A 273 23.86 -35.51 28.33
N THR A 274 23.39 -35.09 29.51
CA THR A 274 22.44 -33.99 29.68
C THR A 274 23.21 -32.82 30.25
N VAL A 275 23.20 -31.66 29.57
CA VAL A 275 23.85 -30.43 30.04
C VAL A 275 22.83 -29.31 30.16
N GLN A 276 23.09 -28.40 31.09
CA GLN A 276 22.29 -27.20 31.30
C GLN A 276 22.89 -26.06 30.49
N CYS A 277 22.09 -25.38 29.68
CA CYS A 277 22.54 -24.29 28.84
C CYS A 277 21.74 -23.01 29.10
N VAL A 278 22.42 -21.88 29.02
CA VAL A 278 21.83 -20.54 29.11
C VAL A 278 21.60 -20.01 27.70
N LEU A 279 20.34 -19.69 27.40
CA LEU A 279 19.91 -19.20 26.10
C LEU A 279 20.00 -17.66 26.05
N VAL A 280 21.20 -17.14 25.79
CA VAL A 280 21.46 -15.69 25.79
C VAL A 280 20.60 -14.96 24.75
N ILE A 281 20.37 -15.60 23.59
CA ILE A 281 19.52 -15.05 22.52
C ILE A 281 18.09 -14.77 22.99
N ASN A 282 17.58 -15.57 23.92
CA ASN A 282 16.21 -15.46 24.37
C ASN A 282 15.95 -14.15 25.14
N MET A 283 16.93 -13.66 25.90
CA MET A 283 16.81 -12.36 26.59
C MET A 283 16.57 -11.19 25.62
N LEU A 284 17.16 -11.27 24.42
CA LEU A 284 16.98 -10.27 23.38
C LEU A 284 15.63 -10.45 22.66
N THR A 285 15.29 -11.67 22.26
CA THR A 285 14.04 -11.95 21.53
C THR A 285 12.81 -11.65 22.38
N GLU A 286 12.86 -11.89 23.69
CA GLU A 286 11.81 -11.52 24.65
C GLU A 286 11.45 -10.03 24.50
N LYS A 287 12.44 -9.14 24.49
CA LYS A 287 12.21 -7.68 24.41
C LYS A 287 11.75 -7.23 23.03
N ILE A 288 12.33 -7.80 21.97
CA ILE A 288 11.93 -7.49 20.59
C ILE A 288 10.46 -7.88 20.37
N PHE A 289 10.04 -9.07 20.80
CA PHE A 289 8.67 -9.53 20.56
C PHE A 289 7.62 -8.76 21.37
N ILE A 290 7.92 -8.38 22.62
CA ILE A 290 7.02 -7.51 23.40
C ILE A 290 6.85 -6.15 22.70
N PHE A 291 7.96 -5.56 22.26
CA PHE A 291 7.92 -4.28 21.55
C PHE A 291 7.17 -4.39 20.22
N LEU A 292 7.43 -5.42 19.41
CA LEU A 292 6.73 -5.66 18.15
C LEU A 292 5.24 -5.88 18.36
N TRP A 293 4.84 -6.59 19.40
CA TRP A 293 3.42 -6.79 19.71
C TRP A 293 2.72 -5.46 19.98
N LEU A 294 3.28 -4.62 20.86
CA LEU A 294 2.74 -3.29 21.17
C LEU A 294 2.69 -2.39 19.93
N TRP A 295 3.77 -2.39 19.14
CA TRP A 295 3.86 -1.61 17.91
C TRP A 295 2.81 -2.04 16.88
N LEU A 296 2.65 -3.35 16.64
CA LEU A 296 1.67 -3.87 15.70
C LEU A 296 0.23 -3.58 16.14
N THR A 297 -0.05 -3.57 17.45
CA THR A 297 -1.38 -3.15 17.97
C THR A 297 -1.66 -1.68 17.67
N VAL A 298 -0.71 -0.78 17.96
CA VAL A 298 -0.86 0.65 17.64
C VAL A 298 -1.00 0.86 16.13
N LEU A 299 -0.16 0.17 15.35
CA LEU A 299 -0.20 0.23 13.89
C LEU A 299 -1.55 -0.25 13.35
N ALA A 300 -2.12 -1.33 13.89
CA ALA A 300 -3.44 -1.84 13.49
C ALA A 300 -4.54 -0.80 13.71
N ILE A 301 -4.56 -0.14 14.87
CA ILE A 301 -5.55 0.89 15.22
C ILE A 301 -5.42 2.09 14.27
N VAL A 302 -4.21 2.64 14.10
CA VAL A 302 -3.97 3.78 13.20
C VAL A 302 -4.36 3.44 11.76
N THR A 303 -4.04 2.22 11.30
CA THR A 303 -4.38 1.76 9.95
C THR A 303 -5.89 1.59 9.76
N ALA A 304 -6.60 1.05 10.75
CA ALA A 304 -8.05 0.90 10.71
C ALA A 304 -8.76 2.26 10.67
N LEU A 305 -8.32 3.23 11.49
CA LEU A 305 -8.86 4.58 11.46
C LEU A 305 -8.60 5.27 10.11
N ASN A 306 -7.41 5.09 9.53
CA ASN A 306 -7.09 5.66 8.24
C ASN A 306 -7.92 5.06 7.10
N LEU A 307 -8.07 3.73 7.10
CA LEU A 307 -8.96 3.05 6.14
C LEU A 307 -10.39 3.56 6.28
N LEU A 308 -10.89 3.71 7.50
CA LEU A 308 -12.25 4.22 7.75
C LEU A 308 -12.41 5.66 7.25
N PHE A 309 -11.43 6.52 7.50
CA PHE A 309 -11.43 7.90 7.02
C PHE A 309 -11.52 7.95 5.49
N TRP A 310 -10.61 7.26 4.77
CA TRP A 310 -10.61 7.25 3.31
C TRP A 310 -11.83 6.56 2.71
N PHE A 311 -12.32 5.50 3.36
CA PHE A 311 -13.56 4.84 2.96
C PHE A 311 -14.75 5.80 3.01
N ILE A 312 -14.94 6.51 4.12
CA ILE A 312 -16.03 7.49 4.25
C ILE A 312 -15.82 8.65 3.27
N ALA A 313 -14.61 9.19 3.16
CA ALA A 313 -14.30 10.35 2.34
C ALA A 313 -14.50 10.12 0.83
N LEU A 314 -14.31 8.89 0.36
CA LEU A 314 -14.39 8.55 -1.08
C LEU A 314 -15.70 7.83 -1.47
N VAL A 315 -16.31 7.07 -0.56
CA VAL A 315 -17.57 6.35 -0.85
C VAL A 315 -18.80 7.22 -0.56
N SER A 316 -18.75 8.08 0.46
CA SER A 316 -19.88 8.95 0.79
C SER A 316 -19.98 10.14 -0.15
N ASN A 317 -21.06 10.20 -0.93
CA ASN A 317 -21.35 11.32 -1.82
C ASN A 317 -21.48 12.64 -1.05
N THR A 318 -22.14 12.63 0.11
CA THR A 318 -22.31 13.83 0.96
C THR A 318 -20.98 14.36 1.46
N CYS A 319 -20.05 13.48 1.85
CA CYS A 319 -18.73 13.91 2.32
C CYS A 319 -17.93 14.57 1.18
N ARG A 320 -18.00 14.00 -0.02
CA ARG A 320 -17.36 14.55 -1.22
C ARG A 320 -17.90 15.93 -1.60
N GLU A 321 -19.22 16.10 -1.57
CA GLU A 321 -19.86 17.40 -1.83
C GLU A 321 -19.50 18.44 -0.76
N ASN A 322 -19.55 18.08 0.52
CA ASN A 322 -19.18 18.96 1.62
C ASN A 322 -17.71 19.40 1.55
N PHE A 323 -16.80 18.48 1.18
CA PHE A 323 -15.39 18.81 0.99
C PHE A 323 -15.21 19.86 -0.10
N VAL A 324 -15.81 19.67 -1.28
CA VAL A 324 -15.67 20.61 -2.41
C VAL A 324 -16.40 21.92 -2.13
N SER A 325 -17.60 21.89 -1.56
CA SER A 325 -18.36 23.09 -1.19
C SER A 325 -17.59 23.95 -0.18
N LYS A 326 -16.92 23.33 0.81
CA LYS A 326 -16.07 24.05 1.76
C LYS A 326 -14.87 24.75 1.12
N HIS A 327 -14.31 24.19 0.03
CA HIS A 327 -13.17 24.80 -0.67
C HIS A 327 -13.60 25.90 -1.64
N LEU A 328 -14.83 25.85 -2.16
CA LEU A 328 -15.38 26.85 -3.08
C LEU A 328 -16.21 27.94 -2.38
N ASP A 329 -16.60 27.74 -1.13
CA ASP A 329 -17.51 28.60 -0.36
C ASP A 329 -18.82 28.95 -1.09
N ILE A 330 -19.32 27.99 -1.89
CA ILE A 330 -20.56 28.11 -2.66
C ILE A 330 -21.51 26.99 -2.20
N GLN A 331 -22.81 27.30 -2.14
CA GLN A 331 -23.88 26.33 -1.99
C GLN A 331 -24.83 26.47 -3.19
N SER A 332 -24.69 25.61 -4.19
CA SER A 332 -25.56 25.60 -5.37
C SER A 332 -25.77 24.18 -5.89
N ASP A 333 -26.91 23.93 -6.55
CA ASP A 333 -27.21 22.64 -7.23
C ASP A 333 -26.16 22.27 -8.28
N GLN A 334 -25.46 23.27 -8.83
CA GLN A 334 -24.38 23.09 -9.79
C GLN A 334 -23.17 22.35 -9.17
N ILE A 335 -22.97 22.41 -7.85
CA ILE A 335 -21.88 21.70 -7.16
C ILE A 335 -22.10 20.20 -7.20
N SER A 336 -23.33 19.73 -6.97
CA SER A 336 -23.64 18.31 -7.06
C SER A 336 -23.34 17.77 -8.46
N ARG A 337 -23.71 18.54 -9.50
CA ARG A 337 -23.36 18.20 -10.89
C ARG A 337 -21.85 18.22 -11.15
N PHE A 338 -21.12 19.18 -10.61
CA PHE A 338 -19.66 19.24 -10.71
C PHE A 338 -18.99 18.04 -10.04
N VAL A 339 -19.36 17.71 -8.80
CA VAL A 339 -18.77 16.60 -8.04
C VAL A 339 -19.11 15.25 -8.66
N HIS A 340 -20.35 15.03 -9.06
CA HIS A 340 -20.78 13.72 -9.56
C HIS A 340 -20.48 13.48 -11.03
N ARG A 341 -20.65 14.48 -11.91
CA ARG A 341 -20.50 14.28 -13.37
C ARG A 341 -19.12 14.65 -13.89
N PHE A 342 -18.55 15.74 -13.37
CA PHE A 342 -17.27 16.26 -13.85
C PHE A 342 -16.09 15.64 -13.09
N LEU A 343 -16.03 15.85 -11.78
CA LEU A 343 -14.87 15.48 -10.95
C LEU A 343 -14.82 13.99 -10.60
N ARG A 344 -16.00 13.37 -10.36
CA ARG A 344 -16.16 11.96 -9.97
C ARG A 344 -15.35 11.62 -8.71
N ALA A 345 -15.21 10.34 -8.37
CA ALA A 345 -14.49 9.94 -7.16
C ALA A 345 -12.99 10.19 -7.31
N ASP A 346 -12.42 9.91 -8.49
CA ASP A 346 -10.98 10.01 -8.74
C ASP A 346 -10.46 11.46 -8.70
N GLY A 347 -11.23 12.44 -9.17
CA GLY A 347 -10.87 13.84 -9.03
C GLY A 347 -10.98 14.34 -7.58
N VAL A 348 -11.98 13.89 -6.82
CA VAL A 348 -12.10 14.23 -5.39
C VAL A 348 -10.96 13.60 -4.59
N PHE A 349 -10.58 12.36 -4.90
CA PHE A 349 -9.40 11.72 -4.31
C PHE A 349 -8.13 12.53 -4.54
N LEU A 350 -7.88 12.97 -5.77
CA LEU A 350 -6.74 13.84 -6.11
C LEU A 350 -6.75 15.14 -5.32
N LEU A 351 -7.90 15.82 -5.22
CA LEU A 351 -8.00 17.06 -4.45
C LEU A 351 -7.76 16.83 -2.95
N GLN A 352 -8.23 15.71 -2.40
CA GLN A 352 -7.94 15.32 -1.02
C GLN A 352 -6.44 15.06 -0.80
N MET A 353 -5.78 14.37 -1.73
CA MET A 353 -4.33 14.17 -1.69
C MET A 353 -3.57 15.50 -1.82
N ILE A 354 -4.00 16.40 -2.70
CA ILE A 354 -3.39 17.73 -2.81
C ILE A 354 -3.54 18.50 -1.48
N ALA A 355 -4.71 18.42 -0.85
CA ALA A 355 -4.98 19.07 0.43
C ALA A 355 -4.11 18.52 1.57
N SER A 356 -3.92 17.20 1.65
CA SER A 356 -3.11 16.57 2.70
C SER A 356 -1.61 16.86 2.56
N HIS A 357 -1.11 17.01 1.33
CA HIS A 357 0.32 17.20 1.07
C HIS A 357 0.77 18.66 0.96
N SER A 358 0.01 19.49 0.25
CA SER A 358 0.36 20.90 -0.03
C SER A 358 -0.45 21.92 0.79
N GLY A 359 -1.43 21.44 1.56
CA GLY A 359 -2.33 22.25 2.36
C GLY A 359 -3.61 22.67 1.64
N ASN A 360 -4.59 23.11 2.43
CA ASN A 360 -5.93 23.45 1.95
C ASN A 360 -5.96 24.64 0.97
N LEU A 361 -5.02 25.58 1.08
CA LEU A 361 -4.97 26.76 0.19
C LEU A 361 -4.69 26.36 -1.26
N MET A 362 -3.71 25.48 -1.48
CA MET A 362 -3.37 24.97 -2.81
C MET A 362 -4.53 24.14 -3.37
N ALA A 363 -5.13 23.28 -2.55
CA ALA A 363 -6.31 22.51 -2.95
C ALA A 363 -7.49 23.41 -3.34
N ALA A 364 -7.75 24.49 -2.60
CA ALA A 364 -8.80 25.45 -2.90
C ALA A 364 -8.57 26.11 -4.27
N LYS A 365 -7.36 26.60 -4.54
CA LYS A 365 -7.00 27.21 -5.84
C LYS A 365 -7.17 26.24 -7.02
N VAL A 366 -6.72 24.99 -6.87
CA VAL A 366 -6.91 23.96 -7.91
C VAL A 366 -8.40 23.66 -8.12
N THR A 367 -9.17 23.59 -7.02
CA THR A 367 -10.62 23.36 -7.08
C THR A 367 -11.35 24.50 -7.79
N GLU A 368 -10.96 25.75 -7.51
CA GLU A 368 -11.49 26.94 -8.17
C GLU A 368 -11.20 26.94 -9.68
N GLN A 369 -9.97 26.64 -10.09
CA GLN A 369 -9.64 26.56 -11.52
C GLN A 369 -10.42 25.44 -12.23
N LEU A 370 -10.55 24.27 -11.60
CA LEU A 370 -11.39 23.19 -12.14
C LEU A 370 -12.87 23.58 -12.24
N TRP A 371 -13.38 24.34 -11.26
CA TRP A 371 -14.73 24.89 -11.29
C TRP A 371 -14.93 25.86 -12.45
N LEU A 372 -13.96 26.77 -12.70
CA LEU A 372 -14.02 27.69 -13.84
C LEU A 372 -14.02 26.96 -15.18
N ILE A 373 -13.22 25.90 -15.33
CA ILE A 373 -13.22 25.02 -16.51
C ILE A 373 -14.60 24.38 -16.69
N PHE A 374 -15.20 23.87 -15.60
CA PHE A 374 -16.53 23.29 -15.62
C PHE A 374 -17.62 24.30 -16.03
N VAL A 375 -17.61 25.51 -15.46
CA VAL A 375 -18.58 26.57 -15.79
C VAL A 375 -18.42 26.98 -17.25
N ARG A 376 -17.19 27.12 -17.75
CA ARG A 376 -16.93 27.44 -19.17
C ARG A 376 -17.45 26.37 -20.12
N ARG A 377 -17.34 25.09 -19.75
CA ARG A 377 -17.87 23.96 -20.53
C ARG A 377 -19.40 23.84 -20.42
N SER A 378 -19.97 24.19 -19.26
CA SER A 378 -21.42 24.17 -19.00
C SER A 378 -22.15 25.39 -19.58
N GLY A 379 -21.43 26.49 -19.80
CA GLY A 379 -21.96 27.78 -20.26
C GLY A 379 -21.88 28.03 -21.77
N LYS A 380 -21.62 27.02 -22.60
CA LYS A 380 -21.77 27.20 -24.07
C LYS A 380 -23.26 27.16 -24.45
N PRO A 381 -23.83 28.23 -25.05
CA PRO A 381 -24.98 28.09 -25.92
C PRO A 381 -24.56 27.27 -27.15
N VAL A 382 -25.46 26.41 -27.65
CA VAL A 382 -25.33 25.85 -28.99
C VAL A 382 -25.57 27.01 -29.97
N CYS A 383 -24.51 27.59 -30.51
CA CYS A 383 -24.58 28.51 -31.63
C CYS A 383 -23.51 28.12 -32.66
N ASP A 384 -24.01 27.79 -33.85
CA ASP A 384 -23.48 27.94 -35.23
C ASP A 384 -24.15 26.83 -36.06
N ASP A 385 -24.86 27.05 -37.17
CA ASP A 385 -24.97 28.20 -38.08
C ASP A 385 -26.42 28.35 -38.57
N LYS A 386 -26.97 29.56 -38.46
CA LYS A 386 -27.80 30.12 -39.53
C LYS A 386 -27.28 31.51 -39.81
N ILE A 387 -26.38 31.58 -40.78
CA ILE A 387 -26.11 32.79 -41.53
C ILE A 387 -27.45 33.17 -42.18
N GLU A 388 -28.13 34.15 -41.60
CA GLU A 388 -29.09 34.98 -42.31
C GLU A 388 -28.31 35.75 -43.38
N ASP A 389 -28.43 35.35 -44.64
CA ASP A 389 -28.20 36.26 -45.74
C ASP A 389 -29.53 36.96 -46.06
N ARG A 390 -29.62 38.25 -45.69
CA ARG A 390 -30.62 39.18 -46.23
C ARG A 390 -30.05 39.79 -47.52
N GLY A 391 -30.73 39.58 -48.65
CA GLY A 391 -30.39 40.29 -49.88
C GLY A 391 -31.26 40.02 -51.11
N SER A 392 -32.43 40.67 -51.15
CA SER A 392 -33.08 41.28 -52.34
C SER A 392 -33.67 40.44 -53.50
N GLU A 393 -35.00 40.60 -53.59
CA GLU A 393 -35.83 40.91 -54.79
C GLU A 393 -36.31 39.85 -55.81
N ARG A 394 -37.66 39.88 -55.93
CA ARG A 394 -38.53 39.82 -57.14
C ARG A 394 -39.07 38.46 -57.65
N SER A 395 -40.38 38.33 -57.40
CA SER A 395 -41.47 38.24 -58.39
C SER A 395 -42.07 36.88 -58.76
N ALA A 396 -43.40 36.86 -58.61
CA ALA A 396 -44.43 36.19 -59.42
C ALA A 396 -44.92 34.75 -59.08
N ASN A 397 -46.23 34.73 -58.82
CA ASN A 397 -47.28 33.77 -59.22
C ASN A 397 -47.32 32.34 -58.68
N GLY A 398 -48.50 32.00 -58.15
CA GLY A 398 -49.29 30.90 -58.74
C GLY A 398 -49.69 29.75 -57.82
N ASN A 399 -50.95 29.80 -57.37
CA ASN A 399 -51.99 28.75 -57.35
C ASN A 399 -51.87 27.49 -56.47
N ASP A 400 -53.00 27.24 -55.77
CA ASP A 400 -53.73 25.98 -55.48
C ASP A 400 -52.96 24.72 -55.01
N TRP A 401 -53.37 24.14 -53.87
CA TRP A 401 -54.46 23.15 -53.79
C TRP A 401 -54.65 22.67 -52.33
N GLU A 402 -55.92 22.49 -51.97
CA GLU A 402 -56.45 21.75 -50.82
C GLU A 402 -55.89 20.33 -50.68
N SER A 403 -55.81 19.80 -49.45
CA SER A 403 -56.39 18.49 -49.05
C SER A 403 -56.17 18.18 -47.56
N HIS A 404 -57.20 17.53 -47.02
CA HIS A 404 -57.56 17.14 -45.66
C HIS A 404 -56.77 15.99 -45.00
N ASP A 405 -56.97 15.86 -43.67
CA ASP A 405 -57.04 14.63 -42.83
C ASP A 405 -55.77 13.77 -42.62
N ASP A 406 -55.50 13.12 -41.48
CA ASP A 406 -56.12 13.06 -40.14
C ASP A 406 -55.12 12.34 -39.19
N GLY A 407 -55.34 12.41 -37.88
CA GLY A 407 -55.11 11.25 -36.99
C GLY A 407 -53.70 10.94 -36.42
N LYS A 408 -53.48 11.44 -35.20
CA LYS A 408 -52.67 10.92 -34.06
C LYS A 408 -51.97 9.55 -34.21
N THR A 409 -50.69 9.48 -33.81
CA THR A 409 -50.14 8.40 -32.98
C THR A 409 -48.85 8.80 -32.25
N SER A 410 -48.68 8.25 -31.05
CA SER A 410 -47.66 8.54 -30.05
C SER A 410 -46.29 7.86 -30.27
N LEU A 411 -45.29 8.36 -29.55
CA LEU A 411 -44.07 7.69 -29.05
C LEU A 411 -42.84 7.57 -30.01
N LYS A 412 -41.78 8.34 -29.72
CA LYS A 412 -40.54 7.89 -29.04
C LYS A 412 -39.45 8.98 -29.13
N ARG A 413 -39.06 9.52 -27.97
CA ARG A 413 -37.89 10.39 -27.81
C ARG A 413 -36.64 9.50 -27.72
N GLY A 414 -35.94 9.36 -28.83
CA GLY A 414 -34.60 8.77 -28.88
C GLY A 414 -33.60 9.89 -29.14
N ASP A 415 -32.91 10.34 -28.10
CA ASP A 415 -31.84 11.33 -28.22
C ASP A 415 -30.57 10.63 -28.75
N SER A 416 -30.41 10.63 -30.08
CA SER A 416 -29.17 10.30 -30.78
C SER A 416 -28.37 11.59 -30.96
N TRP A 417 -27.25 11.73 -30.26
CA TRP A 417 -26.34 12.87 -30.44
C TRP A 417 -25.52 12.65 -31.73
N HIS A 418 -25.74 13.50 -32.73
CA HIS A 418 -24.90 13.59 -33.91
C HIS A 418 -23.51 14.16 -33.57
N GLU A 419 -22.50 13.55 -34.19
CA GLU A 419 -21.08 13.89 -34.18
C GLU A 419 -20.79 15.31 -34.69
N THR A 420 -19.74 15.93 -34.14
CA THR A 420 -19.00 17.00 -34.82
C THR A 420 -17.84 16.35 -35.57
N SER A 421 -17.69 16.66 -36.86
CA SER A 421 -16.64 16.12 -37.71
C SER A 421 -15.24 16.49 -37.19
N LEU A 422 -14.36 15.50 -37.15
CA LEU A 422 -12.92 15.69 -36.93
C LEU A 422 -12.32 16.52 -38.08
N PRO A 423 -11.29 17.36 -37.83
CA PRO A 423 -10.53 17.97 -38.91
C PRO A 423 -9.87 16.87 -39.77
N PRO A 424 -9.68 17.10 -41.08
CA PRO A 424 -9.08 16.11 -41.96
C PRO A 424 -7.65 15.78 -41.52
N PRO A 425 -7.19 14.52 -41.71
CA PRO A 425 -5.82 14.14 -41.39
C PRO A 425 -4.82 14.95 -42.22
N MET A 426 -3.70 15.33 -41.61
CA MET A 426 -2.57 15.95 -42.32
C MET A 426 -2.16 15.11 -43.53
N PRO A 427 -1.84 15.74 -44.69
CA PRO A 427 -1.32 15.02 -45.84
C PRO A 427 0.00 14.34 -45.47
N SER A 428 0.09 13.04 -45.74
CA SER A 428 1.32 12.27 -45.58
C SER A 428 2.38 12.81 -46.55
N LEU A 429 3.50 13.26 -45.98
CA LEU A 429 4.70 13.56 -46.77
C LEU A 429 5.18 12.26 -47.44
N PRO A 430 5.54 12.29 -48.74
CA PRO A 430 6.04 11.11 -49.42
C PRO A 430 7.36 10.65 -48.79
N ILE A 431 7.39 9.39 -48.37
CA ILE A 431 8.61 8.68 -47.96
C ILE A 431 9.49 8.59 -49.20
N ARG A 432 10.60 9.34 -49.19
CA ARG A 432 11.64 9.25 -50.22
C ARG A 432 12.36 7.91 -50.05
N THR A 433 11.99 6.92 -50.85
CA THR A 433 12.80 5.71 -51.05
C THR A 433 14.13 6.13 -51.66
N ARG A 434 15.21 5.94 -50.90
CA ARG A 434 16.58 6.10 -51.39
C ARG A 434 17.09 4.73 -51.80
N THR A 435 16.85 4.36 -53.05
CA THR A 435 17.64 3.35 -53.75
C THR A 435 18.64 4.05 -54.65
N ASP A 436 19.87 3.52 -54.60
CA ASP A 436 20.95 3.56 -55.57
C ASP A 436 21.78 4.83 -55.69
N TYR A 437 23.01 4.77 -55.14
CA TYR A 437 24.24 5.11 -55.86
C TYR A 437 25.39 4.23 -55.35
N VAL A 438 25.86 3.36 -56.25
CA VAL A 438 27.20 2.78 -56.48
C VAL A 438 28.00 2.25 -55.30
#